data_AF-A0A832FKN9-F1
#
_entry.id   AF-A0A832FKN9-F1
#
_cell.length_a   1.000
_cell.length_b   1.000
_cell.length_c   1.000
_cell.angle_alpha   90.00
_cell.angle_beta   90.00
_cell.angle_gamma   90.00
#
_symmetry.space_group_name_H-M   'P 1'
#
loop_
_entity.id
_entity.type
_entity.pdbx_description
1 polymer ?
#
loop_
_entity_poly.entity_id
_entity_poly.type
_entity_poly.pdbx_seq_one_letter_code
_entity_poly.pdbx_strand_id
1 'polypeptide(L)' 'LSTERSRYEKFRSGAILKAGEPRKYAVDRAVTSVLLKPGVFGIQVSIYLPVKTVDDISIVEVPQQAAG' A
#
# COMPACT_ATOMS: atom_id res chain seq x y z
N LEU A 1 4.69 11.56 -19.85
CA LEU A 1 4.49 10.69 -21.05
C LEU A 1 4.17 11.52 -22.30
N SER A 2 5.12 12.27 -22.85
CA SER A 2 4.88 13.15 -24.02
C SER A 2 5.53 12.62 -25.31
N THR A 3 6.22 11.48 -25.23
CA THR A 3 6.89 10.83 -26.37
C THR A 3 6.05 9.66 -26.88
N GLU A 4 6.24 9.25 -28.12
CA GLU A 4 5.51 8.13 -28.73
C GLU A 4 5.74 6.77 -28.03
N ARG A 5 6.90 6.59 -27.37
CA ARG A 5 7.24 5.35 -26.68
C ARG A 5 6.55 5.23 -25.32
N SER A 6 6.07 4.02 -25.00
CA SER A 6 5.51 3.68 -23.69
C SER A 6 6.53 3.88 -22.56
N ARG A 7 6.07 4.47 -21.45
CA ARG A 7 6.86 4.63 -20.22
C ARG A 7 6.02 4.23 -19.02
N TYR A 8 6.69 3.76 -17.97
CA TYR A 8 6.06 3.40 -16.71
C TYR A 8 6.70 4.18 -15.57
N GLU A 9 5.92 5.06 -14.94
CA GLU A 9 6.36 5.89 -13.82
C GLU A 9 5.81 5.30 -12.51
N LYS A 10 6.69 5.14 -11.51
CA LYS A 10 6.34 4.58 -10.19
C LYS A 10 6.48 5.69 -9.15
N PHE A 11 5.36 6.12 -8.59
CA PHE A 11 5.34 6.92 -7.38
C PHE A 11 5.22 5.98 -6.19
N ARG A 12 6.16 6.07 -5.24
CA ARG A 12 6.20 5.22 -4.03
C ARG A 12 6.37 6.13 -2.82
N SER A 13 5.55 5.91 -1.81
CA SER A 13 5.67 6.55 -0.50
C SER A 13 5.26 5.54 0.57
N GLY A 14 5.97 5.53 1.70
CA GLY A 14 5.72 4.61 2.81
C GLY A 14 6.12 3.15 2.55
N ALA A 15 5.55 2.25 3.37
CA ALA A 15 5.77 0.81 3.30
C ALA A 15 4.54 0.09 2.72
N ILE A 16 4.78 -0.95 1.92
CA ILE A 16 3.72 -1.77 1.32
C ILE A 16 4.13 -3.23 1.40
N LEU A 17 3.22 -4.06 1.94
CA LEU A 17 3.36 -5.52 1.95
C LEU A 17 3.10 -6.08 0.55
N LYS A 18 4.14 -6.68 -0.05
CA LYS A 18 4.07 -7.21 -1.43
C LYS A 18 3.75 -8.70 -1.51
N ALA A 19 4.00 -9.43 -0.42
CA ALA A 19 3.99 -10.89 -0.39
C ALA A 19 3.16 -11.44 0.78
N GLY A 20 2.75 -12.69 0.64
CA GLY A 20 1.98 -13.43 1.63
C GLY A 20 0.48 -13.07 1.66
N GLU A 21 -0.21 -13.65 2.65
CA GLU A 21 -1.60 -13.34 2.95
C GLU A 21 -1.86 -11.90 3.42
N PRO A 22 -0.94 -11.20 4.16
CA PRO A 22 -1.26 -9.86 4.65
C PRO A 22 -1.48 -8.84 3.54
N ARG A 23 -0.96 -9.08 2.33
CA ARG A 23 -1.26 -8.26 1.17
C ARG A 23 -2.75 -8.26 0.81
N LYS A 24 -3.49 -9.35 1.02
CA LYS A 24 -4.88 -9.44 0.56
C LYS A 24 -5.85 -8.59 1.38
N TYR A 25 -5.59 -8.44 2.69
CA TYR A 25 -6.45 -7.66 3.57
C TYR A 25 -5.87 -6.28 3.92
N ALA A 26 -4.54 -6.12 3.94
CA ALA A 26 -3.90 -4.85 4.31
C ALA A 26 -3.61 -3.95 3.10
N VAL A 27 -3.69 -4.44 1.86
CA VAL A 27 -3.44 -3.64 0.66
C VAL A 27 -4.65 -3.66 -0.26
N ASP A 28 -5.25 -2.49 -0.46
CA ASP A 28 -6.25 -2.32 -1.51
C ASP A 28 -5.57 -1.91 -2.82
N ARG A 29 -5.94 -2.56 -3.92
CA ARG A 29 -5.33 -2.40 -5.24
C ARG A 29 -6.41 -2.18 -6.28
N ALA A 30 -6.34 -1.02 -6.93
CA ALA A 30 -7.18 -0.68 -8.06
C ALA A 30 -6.35 -0.46 -9.33
N VAL A 31 -6.90 -0.89 -10.47
CA VAL A 31 -6.36 -0.63 -11.81
C VAL A 31 -7.45 0.05 -12.62
N THR A 32 -7.14 1.20 -13.20
CA THR A 32 -8.05 1.92 -14.10
C THR A 32 -7.33 2.34 -15.37
N SER A 33 -8.08 2.51 -16.45
CA SER A 33 -7.58 3.03 -17.71
C SER A 33 -8.27 4.35 -18.03
N VAL A 34 -7.50 5.33 -18.49
CA VAL A 34 -7.99 6.63 -18.91
C VAL A 34 -7.66 6.81 -20.39
N LEU A 35 -8.65 7.21 -21.18
CA LEU A 35 -8.45 7.56 -22.58
C LEU A 35 -8.08 9.04 -22.66
N LEU A 36 -6.85 9.32 -23.11
CA LEU A 36 -6.41 10.65 -23.48
C LEU A 36 -6.25 10.74 -25.00
N LYS A 37 -6.15 11.95 -25.54
CA LYS A 37 -5.99 12.19 -26.99
C LYS A 37 -4.84 11.40 -27.64
N PRO A 38 -3.66 11.24 -27.01
CA PRO A 38 -2.60 10.41 -27.58
C PRO A 38 -2.79 8.89 -27.39
N GLY A 39 -3.79 8.42 -26.62
CA GLY A 39 -4.06 7.00 -26.41
C GLY A 39 -4.55 6.64 -25.00
N VAL A 40 -4.50 5.36 -24.66
CA VAL A 40 -4.96 4.82 -23.37
C VAL A 40 -3.82 4.76 -22.36
N PHE A 41 -4.05 5.29 -21.17
CA PHE A 41 -3.12 5.31 -20.05
C PHE A 41 -3.62 4.40 -18.93
N GLY A 42 -2.80 3.44 -18.51
CA GLY A 42 -3.09 2.59 -17.35
C GLY A 42 -2.58 3.21 -16.07
N ILE A 43 -3.45 3.38 -15.08
CA ILE A 43 -3.12 3.85 -13.74
C ILE A 43 -3.33 2.69 -12.77
N GLN A 44 -2.31 2.41 -11.97
CA GLN A 44 -2.35 1.39 -10.94
C GLN A 44 -2.05 2.03 -9.59
N VAL A 45 -3.00 1.95 -8.67
CA VAL A 45 -2.87 2.47 -7.31
C VAL A 45 -2.86 1.31 -6.33
N SER A 46 -2.03 1.40 -5.30
CA SER A 46 -1.99 0.41 -4.22
C SER A 46 -1.81 1.16 -2.90
N ILE A 47 -2.78 1.02 -2.00
CA ILE A 47 -2.86 1.75 -0.73
C ILE A 47 -2.72 0.74 0.40
N TYR A 48 -1.85 1.04 1.36
CA TYR A 48 -1.71 0.28 2.59
C TYR A 48 -2.72 0.80 3.62
N LEU A 49 -3.64 -0.07 4.05
CA LEU A 49 -4.63 0.24 5.08
C LEU A 49 -3.99 0.11 6.48
N PRO A 50 -4.40 0.93 7.46
CA PRO A 50 -3.91 0.84 8.83
C PRO A 50 -4.57 -0.33 9.59
N VAL A 51 -4.39 -1.55 9.10
CA VAL A 51 -4.86 -2.79 9.73
C VAL A 51 -3.70 -3.43 10.48
N LYS A 52 -3.96 -3.95 11.69
CA LYS A 52 -2.96 -4.71 12.43
C LYS A 52 -2.61 -5.99 11.66
N THR A 53 -1.35 -6.12 11.29
CA THR A 53 -0.83 -7.31 10.64
C THR A 53 -0.49 -8.36 11.70
N VAL A 54 -0.36 -9.63 11.29
CA VAL A 54 0.03 -10.75 12.18
C VAL A 54 1.38 -10.48 12.88
N ASP A 55 2.25 -9.70 12.24
CA ASP A 55 3.57 -9.35 12.75
C ASP A 55 3.56 -8.19 13.77
N ASP A 56 2.44 -7.46 13.90
CA ASP A 56 2.33 -6.29 14.77
C ASP A 56 2.01 -6.70 16.23
N ILE A 57 3.05 -7.03 16.99
CA ILE A 57 2.93 -7.37 18.41
C ILE A 57 3.00 -6.10 19.25
N SER A 58 1.88 -5.71 19.87
CA SER A 58 1.85 -4.65 20.89
C SER A 58 2.10 -5.23 22.27
N ILE A 59 3.27 -4.96 22.85
CA ILE A 59 3.59 -5.31 24.24
C ILE A 59 2.88 -4.30 25.14
N VAL A 60 1.95 -4.76 25.97
CA VAL A 60 1.30 -3.92 26.98
C VAL A 60 2.17 -3.96 28.23
N GLU A 61 2.69 -2.81 28.64
CA GLU A 61 3.39 -2.69 29.92
C GLU A 61 2.38 -2.83 31.05
N VAL A 62 2.58 -3.84 31.91
CA VAL A 62 1.76 -4.02 33.11
C VAL A 62 2.16 -2.91 34.10
N PRO A 63 1.23 -2.06 34.55
CA PRO A 63 1.55 -1.07 35.56
C PRO A 63 2.00 -1.82 36.82
N GLN A 64 3.24 -1.62 37.26
CA GLN A 64 3.69 -2.04 38.58
C GLN A 64 2.76 -1.40 39.61
N GLN A 65 1.79 -2.17 40.07
CA GLN A 65 0.92 -1.79 41.17
C GLN A 65 1.81 -1.49 42.37
N ALA A 66 1.55 -0.32 42.96
CA ALA A 66 2.13 0.19 44.18
C ALA A 66 2.39 -0.94 45.20
N ALA A 67 3.66 -1.31 45.37
CA ALA A 67 4.12 -1.96 46.59
C ALA A 67 4.17 -0.86 47.65
N GLY A 68 3.28 -0.97 48.64
CA GLY A 68 3.13 -0.04 49.77
C GLY A 68 4.24 -0.10 50.80
#